data_AF-A0A5D2L6H1-F1
#
_entry.id   AF-A0A5D2L6H1-F1
#
_cell.length_a   1.000
_cell.length_b   1.000
_cell.length_c   1.000
_cell.angle_alpha   90.00
_cell.angle_beta   90.00
_cell.angle_gamma   90.00
#
_symmetry.space_group_name_H-M   'P 1'
#
loop_
_entity.id
_entity.type
_entity.pdbx_description
1 polymer ?
#
loop_
_entity_poly.entity_id
_entity_poly.type
_entity_poly.pdbx_seq_one_letter_code
_entity_poly.pdbx_strand_id
1 'polypeptide(L)'
;MKWIVVWSKRRGYGFLVTRLQRRKSRNWLKSIGIVIALGKSIWNGVTHNMLDDIHNHWKRAEAVRIKCLGVPTLDMDNVCFHVEEKSGGKIIYRHINILILYRGRNYDPQNQPVIPLMLWKPYAPIYPKLVKNIADGLTFEETKEMRNRGLYSPALMKLTTNGVYVIVVARVREAFQTEEVIRLDCTHVGMSDCKRIGVKLRDLASCVPILFKDEQIILWRGKRDQE
;
A
#
# COMPACT_ATOMS: atom_id res chain seq x y z
N MET A 1 0.25 27.54 6.57
CA MET A 1 0.46 26.10 6.25
C MET A 1 1.95 25.83 6.15
N LYS A 2 2.55 25.24 7.19
CA LYS A 2 3.97 24.87 7.24
C LYS A 2 4.17 23.63 6.35
N TRP A 3 4.98 23.78 5.30
CA TRP A 3 5.45 22.66 4.49
C TRP A 3 6.62 22.01 5.23
N ILE A 4 6.40 20.83 5.80
CA ILE A 4 7.50 20.02 6.33
C ILE A 4 8.25 19.45 5.12
N VAL A 5 9.39 20.06 4.84
CA VAL A 5 10.36 19.58 3.87
C VAL A 5 11.22 18.53 4.58
N VAL A 6 10.96 17.25 4.34
CA VAL A 6 11.92 16.20 4.73
C VAL A 6 13.01 16.18 3.67
N TRP A 7 14.10 16.91 3.93
CA TRP A 7 15.37 16.77 3.22
C TRP A 7 16.03 15.47 3.69
N SER A 8 15.89 14.38 2.93
CA SER A 8 16.85 13.28 3.03
C SER A 8 18.09 13.64 2.21
N LYS A 9 19.06 14.23 2.89
CA LYS A 9 20.34 14.68 2.33
C LYS A 9 21.27 13.48 2.22
N ARG A 10 21.17 12.65 1.16
CA ARG A 10 22.26 11.75 0.74
C ARG A 10 22.18 11.44 -0.76
N ARG A 11 23.28 11.79 -1.46
CA ARG A 11 23.62 11.58 -2.89
C ARG A 11 22.95 12.50 -3.92
N GLY A 12 23.69 13.49 -4.42
CA GLY A 12 23.69 13.96 -5.83
C GLY A 12 22.44 14.54 -6.52
N TYR A 13 21.28 14.68 -5.88
CA TYR A 13 20.02 15.09 -6.54
C TYR A 13 19.71 16.61 -6.55
N GLY A 14 20.64 17.47 -6.15
CA GLY A 14 20.37 18.90 -5.93
C GLY A 14 19.98 19.73 -7.17
N PHE A 15 20.30 19.25 -8.39
CA PHE A 15 20.16 20.05 -9.61
C PHE A 15 18.90 19.72 -10.45
N LEU A 16 18.32 18.53 -10.30
CA LEU A 16 17.10 18.12 -11.03
C LEU A 16 15.84 18.72 -10.39
N VAL A 17 15.84 18.87 -9.07
CA VAL A 17 14.73 19.44 -8.31
C VAL A 17 14.48 20.88 -8.75
N THR A 18 15.49 21.70 -9.02
CA THR A 18 15.33 23.15 -9.28
C THR A 18 14.62 23.50 -10.59
N ARG A 19 14.78 22.73 -11.67
CA ARG A 19 14.13 23.03 -12.97
C ARG A 19 12.67 22.55 -13.04
N LEU A 20 12.38 21.36 -12.52
CA LEU A 20 11.02 20.81 -12.41
C LEU A 20 10.19 21.57 -11.36
N GLN A 21 10.83 22.06 -10.30
CA GLN A 21 10.19 22.84 -9.24
C GLN A 21 9.76 24.24 -9.69
N ARG A 22 10.46 24.85 -10.67
CA ARG A 22 10.08 26.14 -11.27
C ARG A 22 8.86 26.08 -12.21
N ARG A 23 8.54 24.91 -12.76
CA ARG A 23 7.32 24.67 -13.58
C ARG A 23 6.15 24.05 -12.79
N LYS A 24 6.18 24.11 -11.45
CA LYS A 24 5.10 23.66 -10.55
C LYS A 24 3.88 24.59 -10.58
N SER A 25 3.26 24.77 -11.75
CA SER A 25 1.84 25.13 -11.76
C SER A 25 1.04 23.86 -11.50
N ARG A 26 0.00 23.92 -10.66
CA ARG A 26 -1.00 22.83 -10.49
C ARG A 26 -1.50 22.30 -11.84
N ASN A 27 -1.44 23.11 -12.89
CA ASN A 27 -1.82 22.77 -14.26
C ASN A 27 -0.83 21.81 -14.94
N TRP A 28 0.48 21.89 -14.66
CA TRP A 28 1.47 20.96 -15.22
C TRP A 28 1.29 19.53 -14.69
N LEU A 29 0.97 19.39 -13.39
CA LEU A 29 0.63 18.12 -12.75
C LEU A 29 -0.70 17.51 -13.25
N LYS A 30 -1.60 18.33 -13.79
CA LYS A 30 -2.81 17.89 -14.49
C LYS A 30 -2.54 17.52 -15.96
N SER A 31 -1.48 18.07 -16.55
CA SER A 31 -1.06 17.86 -17.94
C SER A 31 -0.18 16.62 -18.14
N ILE A 32 0.39 16.05 -17.07
CA ILE A 32 1.06 14.74 -17.09
C ILE A 32 -0.03 13.67 -17.21
N GLY A 33 -0.40 13.39 -18.46
CA GLY A 33 -1.54 12.57 -18.82
C GLY A 33 -1.24 11.08 -18.79
N ILE A 34 -1.37 10.47 -17.62
CA ILE A 34 -1.92 9.13 -17.41
C ILE A 34 -2.12 8.99 -15.90
N VAL A 35 -3.21 8.35 -15.47
CA VAL A 35 -3.43 7.95 -14.08
C VAL A 35 -3.49 6.43 -14.10
N ILE A 36 -2.35 5.77 -13.87
CA ILE A 36 -2.38 4.32 -13.71
C ILE A 36 -2.92 4.02 -12.32
N ALA A 37 -4.11 3.43 -12.28
CA ALA A 37 -4.74 2.95 -11.07
C ALA A 37 -4.18 1.57 -10.72
N LEU A 38 -3.35 1.49 -9.69
CA LEU A 38 -2.95 0.20 -9.15
C LEU A 38 -4.12 -0.40 -8.38
N GLY A 39 -4.93 -1.24 -9.03
CA GLY A 39 -6.13 -1.83 -8.43
C GLY A 39 -6.37 -3.27 -8.89
N LYS A 40 -6.43 -4.19 -7.92
CA LYS A 40 -6.92 -5.58 -8.01
C LYS A 40 -6.32 -6.45 -9.14
N SER A 41 -5.05 -6.83 -9.03
CA SER A 41 -4.58 -8.12 -9.57
C SER A 41 -3.21 -8.51 -9.00
N ILE A 42 -3.24 -9.60 -8.23
CA ILE A 42 -2.25 -10.64 -7.97
C ILE A 42 -0.74 -10.27 -8.01
N TRP A 43 -0.11 -10.43 -6.83
CA TRP A 43 1.32 -10.36 -6.50
C TRP A 43 2.04 -9.03 -6.82
N ASN A 44 2.42 -8.34 -5.75
CA ASN A 44 3.37 -7.22 -5.74
C ASN A 44 2.95 -5.94 -6.48
N GLY A 45 1.65 -5.74 -6.72
CA GLY A 45 1.08 -4.43 -6.99
C GLY A 45 1.56 -3.73 -8.27
N VAL A 46 2.32 -4.40 -9.12
CA VAL A 46 2.79 -3.91 -10.42
C VAL A 46 2.55 -5.04 -11.39
N THR A 47 1.43 -4.96 -12.10
CA THR A 47 1.09 -5.89 -13.19
C THR A 47 2.00 -5.61 -14.39
N HIS A 48 2.26 -6.64 -15.18
CA HIS A 48 2.94 -6.52 -16.47
C HIS A 48 2.34 -5.40 -17.34
N ASN A 49 1.01 -5.34 -17.40
CA ASN A 49 0.28 -4.33 -18.18
C ASN A 49 0.56 -2.89 -17.68
N MET A 50 0.73 -2.68 -16.37
CA MET A 50 1.11 -1.36 -15.86
C MET A 50 2.49 -0.95 -16.39
N LEU A 51 3.47 -1.86 -16.39
CA LEU A 51 4.81 -1.54 -16.83
C LEU A 51 4.81 -1.17 -18.31
N ASP A 52 4.07 -1.92 -19.13
CA ASP A 52 3.89 -1.58 -20.55
C ASP A 52 3.25 -0.19 -20.72
N ASP A 53 2.24 0.16 -19.93
CA ASP A 53 1.61 1.49 -19.95
C ASP A 53 2.61 2.60 -19.56
N ILE A 54 3.44 2.38 -18.54
CA ILE A 54 4.50 3.31 -18.13
C ILE A 54 5.49 3.53 -19.27
N HIS A 55 6.03 2.43 -19.83
CA HIS A 55 7.04 2.48 -20.88
C HIS A 55 6.48 3.08 -22.17
N ASN A 56 5.24 2.78 -22.53
CA ASN A 56 4.54 3.40 -23.66
C ASN A 56 4.34 4.90 -23.45
N HIS A 57 4.01 5.34 -22.24
CA HIS A 57 3.91 6.77 -21.93
C HIS A 57 5.27 7.48 -22.03
N TRP A 58 6.33 6.82 -21.60
CA TRP A 58 7.70 7.35 -21.67
C TRP A 58 8.25 7.58 -23.08
N LYS A 59 7.58 7.05 -24.11
CA LYS A 59 7.86 7.39 -25.52
C LYS A 59 7.39 8.80 -25.87
N ARG A 60 6.37 9.33 -25.19
CA ARG A 60 5.73 10.63 -25.48
C ARG A 60 6.04 11.70 -24.43
N ALA A 61 6.24 11.32 -23.17
CA ALA A 61 6.50 12.26 -22.08
C ALA A 61 7.50 11.69 -21.07
N GLU A 62 8.32 12.55 -20.47
CA GLU A 62 9.42 12.11 -19.62
C GLU A 62 9.01 11.63 -18.21
N ALA A 63 7.78 11.96 -17.79
CA ALA A 63 7.26 11.65 -16.46
C ALA A 63 5.84 11.09 -16.54
N VAL A 64 5.51 10.15 -15.64
CA VAL A 64 4.19 9.53 -15.50
C VAL A 64 3.64 9.85 -14.11
N ARG A 65 2.33 10.12 -14.02
CA ARG A 65 1.62 10.23 -12.76
C ARG A 65 0.93 8.89 -12.44
N ILE A 66 1.19 8.34 -11.26
CA ILE A 66 0.62 7.07 -10.82
C ILE A 66 -0.29 7.35 -9.62
N LYS A 67 -1.49 6.76 -9.61
CA LYS A 67 -2.42 6.85 -8.47
C LYS A 67 -2.64 5.45 -7.91
N CYS A 68 -2.16 5.21 -6.71
CA CYS A 68 -2.33 3.93 -6.03
C CYS A 68 -3.72 3.89 -5.35
N LEU A 69 -4.40 2.74 -5.47
CA LEU A 69 -5.70 2.49 -4.85
C LEU A 69 -5.72 1.09 -4.22
N GLY A 70 -6.62 0.87 -3.28
CA GLY A 70 -6.78 -0.39 -2.55
C GLY A 70 -5.63 -0.73 -1.59
N VAL A 71 -5.47 -2.03 -1.35
CA VAL A 71 -4.51 -2.63 -0.39
C VAL A 71 -3.04 -2.16 -0.54
N PRO A 72 -2.51 -1.89 -1.75
CA PRO A 72 -1.16 -1.32 -1.90
C PRO A 72 -0.92 -0.03 -1.11
N THR A 73 -1.96 0.78 -0.89
CA THR A 73 -1.84 2.06 -0.18
C THR A 73 -1.52 1.95 1.31
N LEU A 74 -1.66 0.76 1.91
CA LEU A 74 -1.19 0.49 3.27
C LEU A 74 0.34 0.58 3.40
N ASP A 75 1.05 0.30 2.31
CA ASP A 75 2.50 0.22 2.27
C ASP A 75 3.03 0.87 0.99
N MET A 76 3.06 2.20 1.03
CA MET A 76 3.52 3.01 -0.10
C MET A 76 5.04 2.90 -0.29
N ASP A 77 5.81 2.52 0.74
CA ASP A 77 7.26 2.38 0.64
C ASP A 77 7.61 1.17 -0.22
N ASN A 78 6.98 0.03 0.03
CA ASN A 78 7.16 -1.17 -0.77
C ASN A 78 6.65 -1.01 -2.20
N VAL A 79 5.55 -0.27 -2.39
CA VAL A 79 5.08 0.10 -3.73
C VAL A 79 6.11 0.95 -4.47
N CYS A 80 6.68 1.96 -3.80
CA CYS A 80 7.72 2.79 -4.40
C CYS A 80 8.93 1.95 -4.82
N PHE A 81 9.40 1.07 -3.93
CA PHE A 81 10.51 0.16 -4.20
C PHE A 81 10.25 -0.70 -5.44
N HIS A 82 9.11 -1.40 -5.49
CA HIS A 82 8.76 -2.27 -6.60
C HIS A 82 8.55 -1.52 -7.91
N VAL A 83 8.00 -0.30 -7.87
CA VAL A 83 7.81 0.52 -9.06
C VAL A 83 9.17 0.95 -9.61
N GLU A 84 10.08 1.45 -8.76
CA GLU A 84 11.42 1.86 -9.19
C GLU A 84 12.24 0.68 -9.72
N GLU A 85 12.22 -0.46 -9.04
CA GLU A 85 12.95 -1.67 -9.43
C GLU A 85 12.45 -2.24 -10.75
N LYS A 86 11.12 -2.42 -10.90
CA LYS A 86 10.54 -3.06 -12.08
C LYS A 86 10.51 -2.16 -13.31
N SER A 87 10.29 -0.85 -13.12
CA SER A 87 10.23 0.08 -14.25
C SER A 87 11.60 0.66 -14.62
N GLY A 88 12.62 0.51 -13.76
CA GLY A 88 13.91 1.21 -13.90
C GLY A 88 13.81 2.74 -13.76
N GLY A 89 12.68 3.25 -13.27
CA GLY A 89 12.40 4.68 -13.14
C GLY A 89 12.79 5.21 -11.77
N LYS A 90 12.78 6.54 -11.61
CA LYS A 90 13.03 7.23 -10.33
C LYS A 90 11.80 8.00 -9.90
N ILE A 91 11.34 7.80 -8.67
CA ILE A 91 10.23 8.57 -8.10
C ILE A 91 10.76 9.95 -7.69
N ILE A 92 10.23 10.99 -8.32
CA ILE A 92 10.63 12.39 -8.06
C ILE A 92 9.66 13.12 -7.13
N TYR A 93 8.46 12.57 -6.94
CA TYR A 93 7.43 13.14 -6.08
C TYR A 93 6.52 12.05 -5.53
N ARG A 94 6.19 12.18 -4.24
CA ARG A 94 5.25 11.30 -3.53
C ARG A 94 4.35 12.15 -2.65
N HIS A 95 3.04 11.91 -2.74
CA HIS A 95 2.05 12.52 -1.86
C HIS A 95 0.84 11.61 -1.66
N ILE A 96 0.65 11.12 -0.42
CA ILE A 96 -0.42 10.19 -0.02
C ILE A 96 -0.41 8.95 -0.92
N ASN A 97 -1.25 8.92 -1.96
CA ASN A 97 -1.41 7.82 -2.90
C ASN A 97 -1.03 8.20 -4.34
N ILE A 98 -0.44 9.38 -4.55
CA ILE A 98 0.00 9.87 -5.85
C ILE A 98 1.52 9.83 -5.90
N LEU A 99 2.05 9.23 -6.96
CA LEU A 99 3.48 9.17 -7.27
C LEU A 99 3.73 9.84 -8.63
N ILE A 100 4.90 10.45 -8.79
CA ILE A 100 5.41 10.88 -10.10
C ILE A 100 6.69 10.14 -10.35
N LEU A 101 6.67 9.34 -11.41
CA LEU A 101 7.76 8.50 -11.82
C LEU A 101 8.44 9.12 -13.06
N TYR A 102 9.74 9.32 -12.98
CA TYR A 102 10.57 9.88 -14.05
C TYR A 102 11.43 8.78 -14.67
N ARG A 103 11.48 8.71 -16.00
CA ARG A 103 12.21 7.64 -16.71
C ARG A 103 13.72 7.72 -16.56
N GLY A 104 14.27 8.90 -16.26
CA GLY A 104 15.71 9.17 -16.29
C GLY A 104 16.18 9.85 -17.59
N ARG A 105 17.38 10.43 -17.58
CA ARG A 105 17.94 11.15 -18.75
C ARG A 105 18.41 10.22 -19.86
N ASN A 106 18.88 9.02 -19.51
CA ASN A 106 19.44 8.02 -20.42
C ASN A 106 18.53 6.80 -20.53
N TYR A 107 17.22 7.02 -20.62
CA TYR A 107 16.30 5.91 -20.89
C TYR A 107 16.41 5.53 -22.36
N ASP A 108 16.91 4.32 -22.60
CA ASP A 108 16.94 3.70 -23.93
C ASP A 108 15.72 2.79 -24.08
N PRO A 109 14.79 3.10 -25.00
CA PRO A 109 13.65 2.22 -25.30
C PRO A 109 14.06 0.81 -25.73
N GLN A 110 15.27 0.62 -26.26
CA GLN A 110 15.76 -0.67 -26.74
C GLN A 110 16.20 -1.60 -25.61
N ASN A 111 16.58 -1.04 -24.46
CA ASN A 111 16.95 -1.80 -23.25
C ASN A 111 15.76 -2.05 -22.32
N GLN A 112 14.53 -1.84 -22.83
CA GLN A 112 13.33 -2.18 -22.07
C GLN A 112 13.35 -3.69 -21.77
N PRO A 113 13.16 -4.11 -20.50
CA PRO A 113 12.99 -5.52 -20.21
C PRO A 113 11.81 -6.04 -21.04
N VAL A 114 12.05 -7.07 -21.86
CA VAL A 114 10.97 -7.74 -22.59
C VAL A 114 10.11 -8.43 -21.55
N ILE A 115 9.00 -7.80 -21.22
CA ILE A 115 8.05 -8.39 -20.29
C ILE A 115 7.22 -9.37 -21.15
N PRO A 116 7.21 -10.68 -20.84
CA PRO A 116 6.47 -11.66 -21.64
C PRO A 116 4.97 -11.57 -21.34
N LEU A 117 4.15 -11.32 -22.37
CA LEU A 117 2.70 -11.30 -22.27
C LEU A 117 2.22 -12.57 -21.55
N MET A 118 1.77 -12.41 -20.31
CA MET A 118 1.23 -13.53 -19.54
C MET A 118 -0.17 -13.86 -20.10
N LEU A 119 -0.22 -14.75 -21.09
CA LEU A 119 -1.47 -15.33 -21.62
C LEU A 119 -2.23 -16.15 -20.55
N TRP A 120 -1.61 -16.40 -19.40
CA TRP A 120 -2.14 -17.18 -18.29
C TRP A 120 -2.26 -16.29 -17.05
N LYS A 121 -3.43 -16.32 -16.40
CA LYS A 121 -3.57 -15.74 -15.06
C LYS A 121 -2.83 -16.66 -14.08
N PRO A 122 -1.83 -16.18 -13.32
CA PRO A 122 -1.23 -17.01 -12.26
C PRO A 122 -2.33 -17.50 -11.32
N TYR A 123 -2.24 -18.76 -10.90
CA TYR A 123 -3.17 -19.31 -9.91
C TYR A 123 -3.23 -18.38 -8.71
N ALA A 124 -4.45 -18.06 -8.27
CA ALA A 124 -4.62 -17.23 -7.09
C ALA A 124 -3.84 -17.88 -5.93
N PRO A 125 -2.96 -17.14 -5.23
CA PRO A 125 -2.20 -17.71 -4.13
C PRO A 125 -3.16 -18.35 -3.13
N ILE A 126 -2.92 -19.61 -2.80
CA ILE A 126 -3.67 -20.32 -1.77
C ILE A 126 -3.22 -19.74 -0.44
N TYR A 127 -4.02 -18.86 0.14
CA TYR A 127 -3.76 -18.36 1.48
C TYR A 127 -4.13 -19.46 2.47
N PRO A 128 -3.20 -19.94 3.33
CA PRO A 128 -3.58 -20.78 4.46
C PRO A 128 -4.61 -20.04 5.33
N LYS A 129 -5.35 -20.77 6.19
CA LYS A 129 -6.36 -20.16 7.07
C LYS A 129 -5.75 -18.94 7.78
N LEU A 130 -6.21 -17.75 7.37
CA LEU A 130 -5.69 -16.46 7.79
C LEU A 130 -5.82 -16.24 9.29
N VAL A 131 -6.82 -16.87 9.88
CA VAL A 131 -7.11 -16.89 11.31
C VAL A 131 -6.98 -18.33 11.78
N LYS A 132 -6.09 -18.53 12.75
CA LYS A 132 -5.98 -19.80 13.47
C LYS A 132 -7.11 -19.92 14.49
N ASN A 133 -7.53 -21.16 14.79
CA ASN A 133 -8.54 -21.42 15.82
C ASN A 133 -8.10 -20.88 17.19
N ILE A 134 -6.81 -21.02 17.49
CA ILE A 134 -6.12 -20.48 18.66
C ILE A 134 -5.08 -19.48 18.14
N ALA A 135 -5.10 -18.26 18.64
CA ALA A 135 -4.08 -17.27 18.28
C ALA A 135 -2.75 -17.63 18.95
N ASP A 136 -1.63 -17.38 18.25
CA ASP A 136 -0.31 -17.78 18.74
C ASP A 136 -0.02 -17.11 20.10
N GLY A 137 0.27 -17.91 21.13
CA GLY A 137 0.55 -17.44 22.50
C GLY A 137 -0.66 -17.28 23.43
N LEU A 138 -1.88 -17.61 22.99
CA LEU A 138 -3.11 -17.63 23.80
C LEU A 138 -3.65 -19.05 23.96
N THR A 139 -4.45 -19.29 25.00
CA THR A 139 -5.30 -20.47 25.11
C THR A 139 -6.57 -20.32 24.27
N PHE A 140 -7.33 -21.41 24.10
CA PHE A 140 -8.60 -21.38 23.37
C PHE A 140 -9.63 -20.44 24.02
N GLU A 141 -9.71 -20.44 25.35
CA GLU A 141 -10.66 -19.62 26.12
C GLU A 141 -10.32 -18.13 26.03
N GLU A 142 -9.05 -17.77 26.24
CA GLU A 142 -8.59 -16.39 26.08
C GLU A 142 -8.81 -15.89 24.65
N THR A 143 -8.56 -16.73 23.63
CA THR A 143 -8.83 -16.36 22.23
C THR A 143 -10.31 -16.06 22.01
N LYS A 144 -11.21 -16.85 22.61
CA LYS A 144 -12.67 -16.63 22.53
C LYS A 144 -13.08 -15.35 23.23
N GLU A 145 -12.51 -15.06 24.40
CA GLU A 145 -12.75 -13.82 25.12
C GLU A 145 -12.29 -12.61 24.31
N MET A 146 -11.09 -12.65 23.73
CA MET A 146 -10.55 -11.55 22.91
C MET A 146 -11.38 -11.30 21.65
N ARG A 147 -11.88 -12.37 21.01
CA ARG A 147 -12.83 -12.23 19.89
C ARG A 147 -14.11 -11.54 20.33
N ASN A 148 -14.69 -11.94 21.48
CA ASN A 148 -15.90 -11.34 22.00
C ASN A 148 -15.69 -9.87 22.37
N ARG A 149 -14.62 -9.55 23.12
CA ARG A 149 -14.23 -8.17 23.45
C ARG A 149 -14.08 -7.30 22.19
N GLY A 150 -13.42 -7.82 21.17
CA GLY A 150 -13.27 -7.12 19.89
C GLY A 150 -14.59 -6.86 19.17
N LEU A 151 -15.53 -7.81 19.21
CA LEU A 151 -16.86 -7.65 18.58
C LEU A 151 -17.70 -6.57 19.27
N TYR A 152 -17.63 -6.49 20.60
CA TYR A 152 -18.37 -5.50 21.39
C TYR A 152 -17.65 -4.14 21.49
N SER A 153 -16.36 -4.07 21.17
CA SER A 153 -15.58 -2.82 21.16
C SER A 153 -16.07 -1.87 20.05
N PRO A 154 -16.07 -0.53 20.27
CA PRO A 154 -16.31 0.42 19.21
C PRO A 154 -15.31 0.23 18.05
N ALA A 155 -15.75 0.47 16.82
CA ALA A 155 -14.86 0.39 15.67
C ALA A 155 -13.86 1.56 15.72
N LEU A 156 -12.56 1.25 15.68
CA LEU A 156 -11.49 2.25 15.66
C LEU A 156 -11.65 3.21 14.48
N MET A 157 -11.92 2.64 13.30
CA MET A 157 -12.23 3.41 12.10
C MET A 157 -12.98 2.59 11.07
N LYS A 158 -13.67 3.30 10.18
CA LYS A 158 -14.34 2.76 9.01
C LYS A 158 -13.50 2.98 7.75
N LEU A 159 -13.24 1.91 7.02
CA LEU A 159 -12.52 1.97 5.75
C LEU A 159 -13.47 2.40 4.63
N THR A 160 -13.08 3.44 3.90
CA THR A 160 -13.90 4.04 2.83
C THR A 160 -13.76 3.31 1.49
N THR A 161 -14.80 3.36 0.65
CA THR A 161 -14.80 2.88 -0.75
C THR A 161 -13.70 3.49 -1.63
N ASN A 162 -13.15 4.65 -1.25
CA ASN A 162 -12.11 5.35 -1.99
C ASN A 162 -10.80 4.55 -2.13
N GLY A 163 -10.61 3.50 -1.32
CA GLY A 163 -9.46 2.61 -1.42
C GLY A 163 -8.14 3.26 -1.04
N VAL A 164 -8.13 4.29 -0.19
CA VAL A 164 -6.90 4.93 0.28
C VAL A 164 -6.74 4.64 1.77
N TYR A 165 -5.75 3.81 2.11
CA TYR A 165 -5.54 3.25 3.44
C TYR A 165 -4.22 3.70 4.11
N VAL A 166 -3.61 4.78 3.61
CA VAL A 166 -2.29 5.27 4.06
C VAL A 166 -2.21 5.52 5.58
N ILE A 167 -3.33 5.95 6.18
CA ILE A 167 -3.41 6.32 7.60
C ILE A 167 -3.70 5.11 8.51
N VAL A 168 -4.20 4.00 7.95
CA VAL A 168 -4.71 2.86 8.74
C VAL A 168 -3.63 2.26 9.63
N VAL A 169 -2.42 2.02 9.09
CA VAL A 169 -1.30 1.45 9.86
C VAL A 169 -0.93 2.34 11.05
N ALA A 170 -0.86 3.65 10.83
CA ALA A 170 -0.52 4.60 11.90
C ALA A 170 -1.58 4.61 13.01
N ARG A 171 -2.87 4.61 12.65
CA ARG A 171 -3.98 4.59 13.62
C ARG A 171 -4.05 3.28 14.39
N VAL A 172 -3.79 2.16 13.71
CA VAL A 172 -3.72 0.83 14.35
C VAL A 172 -2.59 0.79 15.37
N ARG A 173 -1.39 1.28 15.02
CA ARG A 173 -0.25 1.34 15.95
C ARG A 173 -0.51 2.26 17.15
N GLU A 174 -1.15 3.41 16.92
CA GLU A 174 -1.56 4.35 17.97
C GLU A 174 -2.56 3.69 18.93
N ALA A 175 -3.61 3.06 18.39
CA ALA A 175 -4.62 2.39 19.20
C ALA A 175 -4.05 1.25 20.05
N PHE A 176 -3.05 0.51 19.55
CA PHE A 176 -2.42 -0.58 20.29
C PHE A 176 -1.56 -0.13 21.49
N GLN A 177 -1.35 1.18 21.67
CA GLN A 177 -0.72 1.72 22.88
C GLN A 177 -1.66 1.65 24.09
N THR A 178 -2.96 1.83 23.86
CA THR A 178 -3.99 1.88 24.92
C THR A 178 -4.85 0.62 24.94
N GLU A 179 -5.20 0.09 23.77
CA GLU A 179 -6.09 -1.07 23.62
C GLU A 179 -5.29 -2.31 23.20
N GLU A 180 -5.72 -3.48 23.66
CA GLU A 180 -5.09 -4.76 23.26
C GLU A 180 -5.77 -5.40 22.06
N VAL A 181 -7.05 -5.08 21.86
CA VAL A 181 -7.87 -5.58 20.76
C VAL A 181 -8.58 -4.40 20.14
N ILE A 182 -8.48 -4.29 18.82
CA ILE A 182 -9.12 -3.23 18.04
C ILE A 182 -10.02 -3.84 16.98
N ARG A 183 -11.06 -3.10 16.62
CA ARG A 183 -11.99 -3.45 15.55
C ARG A 183 -11.89 -2.46 14.40
N LEU A 184 -11.73 -2.97 13.17
CA LEU A 184 -11.81 -2.17 11.94
C LEU A 184 -13.09 -2.53 11.19
N ASP A 185 -13.88 -1.51 10.84
CA ASP A 185 -15.04 -1.65 9.98
C ASP A 185 -14.59 -1.55 8.51
N CYS A 186 -14.85 -2.61 7.75
CA CYS A 186 -14.50 -2.72 6.34
C CYS A 186 -15.70 -3.01 5.44
N THR A 187 -16.93 -2.63 5.85
CA THR A 187 -18.18 -2.90 5.11
C THR A 187 -18.17 -2.43 3.65
N HIS A 188 -17.31 -1.46 3.32
CA HIS A 188 -17.27 -0.83 2.00
C HIS A 188 -16.08 -1.26 1.14
N VAL A 189 -15.28 -2.22 1.63
CA VAL A 189 -14.02 -2.64 1.01
C VAL A 189 -14.17 -3.95 0.24
N GLY A 190 -15.09 -4.80 0.67
CA GLY A 190 -15.34 -6.14 0.12
C GLY A 190 -14.43 -7.21 0.71
N MET A 191 -14.99 -8.42 0.89
CA MET A 191 -14.40 -9.54 1.64
C MET A 191 -12.96 -9.90 1.25
N SER A 192 -12.61 -9.88 -0.04
CA SER A 192 -11.27 -10.25 -0.51
C SER A 192 -10.20 -9.23 -0.12
N ASP A 193 -10.51 -7.93 -0.24
CA ASP A 193 -9.59 -6.87 0.15
C ASP A 193 -9.51 -6.74 1.68
N CYS A 194 -10.61 -6.96 2.42
CA CYS A 194 -10.58 -7.03 3.89
C CYS A 194 -9.55 -8.05 4.41
N LYS A 195 -9.58 -9.26 3.85
CA LYS A 195 -8.62 -10.32 4.20
C LYS A 195 -7.17 -9.90 3.90
N ARG A 196 -6.92 -9.29 2.73
CA ARG A 196 -5.58 -8.82 2.35
C ARG A 196 -5.09 -7.67 3.22
N ILE A 197 -5.98 -6.78 3.65
CA ILE A 197 -5.69 -5.69 4.59
C ILE A 197 -5.26 -6.29 5.93
N GLY A 198 -6.01 -7.26 6.46
CA GLY A 198 -5.65 -7.92 7.72
C GLY A 198 -4.28 -8.63 7.67
N VAL A 199 -3.96 -9.28 6.55
CA VAL A 199 -2.62 -9.86 6.31
C VAL A 199 -1.54 -8.79 6.35
N LYS A 200 -1.71 -7.72 5.56
CA LYS A 200 -0.71 -6.65 5.52
C LYS A 200 -0.53 -5.96 6.87
N LEU A 201 -1.62 -5.79 7.63
CA LEU A 201 -1.56 -5.18 8.96
C LEU A 201 -0.77 -6.05 9.94
N ARG A 202 -0.78 -7.37 9.80
CA ARG A 202 0.08 -8.23 10.59
C ARG A 202 1.56 -7.93 10.39
N ASP A 203 1.96 -7.78 9.13
CA ASP A 203 3.37 -7.57 8.80
C ASP A 203 3.80 -6.11 9.08
N LEU A 204 2.90 -5.14 8.90
CA LEU A 204 3.20 -3.71 9.05
C LEU A 204 3.00 -3.18 10.48
N ALA A 205 2.03 -3.68 11.23
CA ALA A 205 1.70 -3.22 12.58
C ALA A 205 2.04 -4.26 13.67
N SER A 206 2.70 -5.37 13.30
CA SER A 206 3.10 -6.44 14.22
C SER A 206 1.93 -6.97 15.06
N CYS A 207 0.75 -7.10 14.44
CA CYS A 207 -0.48 -7.52 15.13
C CYS A 207 -1.06 -8.80 14.53
N VAL A 208 -1.89 -9.53 15.28
CA VAL A 208 -2.49 -10.79 14.81
C VAL A 208 -3.97 -10.58 14.50
N PRO A 209 -4.43 -10.82 13.25
CA PRO A 209 -5.86 -10.87 12.96
C PRO A 209 -6.49 -12.12 13.58
N ILE A 210 -7.45 -11.94 14.48
CA ILE A 210 -8.07 -13.02 15.26
C ILE A 210 -9.49 -13.38 14.80
N LEU A 211 -10.15 -12.50 14.04
CA LEU A 211 -11.47 -12.75 13.45
C LEU A 211 -11.72 -11.88 12.22
N PHE A 212 -12.31 -12.47 11.19
CA PHE A 212 -12.95 -11.78 10.08
C PHE A 212 -14.42 -12.19 10.07
N LYS A 213 -15.33 -11.27 10.38
CA LYS A 213 -16.77 -11.56 10.43
C LYS A 213 -17.55 -10.33 9.98
N ASP A 214 -18.57 -10.53 9.14
CA ASP A 214 -19.48 -9.47 8.68
C ASP A 214 -18.76 -8.21 8.17
N GLU A 215 -17.69 -8.41 7.39
CA GLU A 215 -16.82 -7.34 6.86
C GLU A 215 -16.13 -6.49 7.94
N GLN A 216 -15.99 -7.02 9.14
CA GLN A 216 -15.21 -6.46 10.23
C GLN A 216 -13.94 -7.29 10.44
N ILE A 217 -12.87 -6.60 10.82
CA ILE A 217 -11.58 -7.20 11.15
C ILE A 217 -11.31 -6.93 12.62
N ILE A 218 -11.05 -7.99 13.38
CA ILE A 218 -10.58 -7.87 14.76
C ILE A 218 -9.09 -8.20 14.79
N LEU A 219 -8.32 -7.24 15.28
CA LEU A 219 -6.88 -7.34 15.40
C LEU A 219 -6.50 -7.34 16.87
N TRP A 220 -5.61 -8.25 17.23
CA TRP A 220 -5.01 -8.34 18.55
C TRP A 220 -3.55 -7.92 18.45
N ARG A 221 -3.06 -7.14 19.40
CA ARG A 221 -1.67 -6.67 19.40
C ARG A 221 -0.66 -7.82 19.49
N GLY A 222 -0.99 -8.91 20.18
CA GLY A 222 -0.01 -9.88 20.66
C GLY A 222 0.30 -9.66 22.15
N LYS A 223 0.89 -10.68 22.80
CA LYS A 223 1.44 -10.51 24.15
C LYS A 223 2.60 -9.50 24.05
N ARG A 224 2.67 -8.56 25.00
CA ARG A 224 3.93 -7.83 25.19
C ARG A 224 4.87 -8.87 25.78
N ASP A 225 6.02 -9.07 25.16
CA ASP A 225 7.08 -9.83 25.81
C ASP A 225 7.34 -9.14 27.16
N GLN A 226 7.00 -9.83 28.25
CA GLN A 226 7.47 -9.47 29.57
C GLN A 226 8.95 -9.89 29.57
N GLU A 227 9.83 -8.93 29.30
CA GLU A 227 11.18 -8.98 29.89
C GLU A 227 11.06 -8.78 31.41
#